data_AF-A0A2D8IX60-F1
#
_entry.id   AF-A0A2D8IX60-F1
#
_cell.length_a   1.000
_cell.length_b   1.000
_cell.length_c   1.000
_cell.angle_alpha   90.00
_cell.angle_beta   90.00
_cell.angle_gamma   90.00
#
_symmetry.space_group_name_H-M   'P 1'
#
loop_
_entity.id
_entity.type
_entity.pdbx_description
1 polymer ?
#
loop_
_entity_poly.entity_id
_entity_poly.type
_entity_poly.pdbx_seq_one_letter_code
_entity_poly.pdbx_strand_id
1 'polypeptide(L)'
;MKLVLQMTLALVLAFSLLTLSGWALTAFLVHQGAKAITETLEISQQEAEHARQIAERRRLQIEAQKLAQARAQRQEQARKAAAESAKRAAWSRYYQDSPECLNPRSERHAVECVNRKMRARDQFNQQYRP
;
A
#
# COMPACT_ATOMS: atom_id res chain seq x y z
N MET A 1 -24.16 56.43 66.19
CA MET A 1 -24.45 56.24 64.75
C MET A 1 -23.21 56.28 63.84
N LYS A 2 -22.24 57.19 64.06
CA LYS A 2 -20.99 57.28 63.26
C LYS A 2 -20.16 55.98 63.18
N LEU A 3 -19.98 55.29 64.31
CA LEU A 3 -19.21 54.04 64.40
C LEU A 3 -19.83 52.88 63.60
N VAL A 4 -21.16 52.74 63.64
CA VAL A 4 -21.88 51.69 62.89
C VAL A 4 -21.75 51.93 61.39
N LEU A 5 -21.88 53.19 60.95
CA LEU A 5 -21.74 53.57 59.54
C LEU A 5 -20.33 53.30 59.00
N GLN A 6 -19.29 53.52 59.79
CA GLN A 6 -17.90 53.23 59.41
C GLN A 6 -17.65 51.72 59.28
N MET A 7 -18.22 50.91 60.17
CA MET A 7 -18.09 49.45 60.12
C MET A 7 -18.80 48.85 58.91
N THR A 8 -20.01 49.31 58.59
CA THR A 8 -20.74 48.86 57.39
C THR A 8 -20.03 49.26 56.10
N LEU A 9 -19.47 50.47 56.06
CA LEU A 9 -18.72 50.95 54.90
C LEU A 9 -17.46 50.10 54.67
N ALA A 10 -16.71 49.81 55.74
CA ALA A 10 -15.52 48.97 55.66
C ALA A 10 -15.84 47.54 55.20
N LEU A 11 -16.97 46.98 55.65
CA LEU A 11 -17.39 45.63 55.28
C LEU A 11 -17.78 45.54 53.80
N VAL A 12 -18.52 46.54 53.30
CA VAL A 12 -18.88 46.64 51.87
C VAL A 12 -17.63 46.83 51.00
N LEU A 13 -16.67 47.65 51.45
CA LEU A 13 -15.40 47.88 50.75
C LEU A 13 -14.54 46.60 50.69
N ALA A 14 -14.45 45.84 51.79
CA ALA A 14 -13.73 44.57 51.81
C ALA A 14 -14.38 43.54 50.87
N PHE A 15 -15.70 43.45 50.88
CA PHE A 15 -16.43 42.49 50.04
C PHE A 15 -16.29 42.83 48.55
N SER A 16 -16.39 44.12 48.19
CA SER A 16 -16.20 44.57 46.82
C SER A 16 -14.76 44.31 46.33
N LEU A 17 -13.74 44.57 47.14
CA LEU A 17 -12.34 44.25 46.80
C LEU A 17 -12.10 42.74 46.62
N LEU A 18 -12.71 41.89 47.43
CA LEU A 18 -12.62 40.43 47.30
C LEU A 18 -13.29 39.93 46.01
N THR A 19 -14.47 40.46 45.68
CA THR A 19 -15.17 40.06 44.43
C THR A 19 -14.42 40.52 43.17
N LEU A 20 -13.86 41.74 43.17
CA LEU A 20 -13.08 42.27 42.05
C LEU A 20 -11.77 41.50 41.83
N SER A 21 -11.04 41.20 42.90
CA SER A 21 -9.80 40.42 42.82
C SER A 21 -10.06 38.97 42.39
N GLY A 22 -11.13 38.35 42.91
CA GLY A 22 -11.56 37.02 42.47
C GLY A 22 -11.90 36.99 40.98
N TRP A 23 -12.69 37.95 40.49
CA TRP A 23 -13.00 38.08 39.06
C TRP A 23 -11.73 38.25 38.22
N ALA A 24 -10.84 39.15 38.60
CA ALA A 24 -9.60 39.41 37.86
C ALA A 24 -8.71 38.15 37.76
N LEU A 25 -8.57 37.39 38.86
CA LEU A 25 -7.82 36.13 38.87
C LEU A 25 -8.45 35.06 37.98
N THR A 26 -9.77 34.86 38.06
CA THR A 26 -10.45 33.88 37.22
C THR A 26 -10.36 34.21 35.74
N ALA A 27 -10.55 35.48 35.37
CA ALA A 27 -10.43 35.93 33.98
C ALA A 27 -9.00 35.70 33.45
N PHE A 28 -7.97 35.98 34.26
CA PHE A 28 -6.59 35.75 33.89
C PHE A 28 -6.26 34.27 33.68
N LEU A 29 -6.70 33.40 34.60
CA LEU A 29 -6.52 31.94 34.50
C LEU A 29 -7.24 31.35 33.29
N VAL A 30 -8.47 31.79 33.01
CA VAL A 30 -9.23 31.36 31.83
C VAL A 30 -8.54 31.81 30.55
N HIS A 31 -8.01 33.03 30.50
CA HIS A 31 -7.33 33.52 29.30
C HIS A 31 -6.04 32.75 28.98
N GLN A 32 -5.27 32.38 30.01
CA GLN A 32 -4.07 31.55 29.81
C GLN A 32 -4.44 30.11 29.43
N GLY A 33 -5.44 29.52 30.10
CA GLY A 33 -5.91 28.17 29.78
C GLY A 33 -6.48 28.05 28.37
N ALA A 34 -7.24 29.06 27.92
CA ALA A 34 -7.82 29.07 26.58
C ALA A 34 -6.75 29.05 25.48
N LYS A 35 -5.66 29.82 25.63
CA LYS A 35 -4.55 29.82 24.67
C LYS A 35 -3.84 28.47 24.56
N ALA A 36 -3.58 27.83 25.70
CA ALA A 36 -2.95 26.51 25.71
C ALA A 36 -3.84 25.44 25.06
N ILE A 37 -5.16 25.53 25.23
CA ILE A 37 -6.11 24.61 24.60
C ILE A 37 -6.19 24.86 23.08
N THR A 38 -6.20 26.11 22.61
CA THR A 38 -6.27 26.39 21.18
C THR A 38 -5.02 25.95 20.43
N GLU A 39 -3.83 26.22 20.97
CA GLU A 39 -2.57 25.80 20.34
C GLU A 39 -2.46 24.27 20.25
N THR A 40 -2.85 23.55 21.31
CA THR A 40 -2.84 22.08 21.29
C THR A 40 -3.88 21.50 20.33
N LEU A 41 -5.06 22.13 20.21
CA LEU A 41 -6.07 21.70 19.25
C LEU A 41 -5.57 21.87 17.81
N GLU A 42 -4.98 23.02 17.47
CA GLU A 42 -4.46 23.30 16.13
C GLU A 42 -3.33 22.34 15.73
N ILE A 43 -2.40 22.07 16.65
CA ILE A 43 -1.32 21.08 16.43
C ILE A 43 -1.92 19.69 16.19
N SER A 44 -2.90 19.26 16.99
CA SER A 44 -3.53 17.95 16.84
C SER A 44 -4.27 17.78 15.51
N GLN A 45 -4.91 18.85 15.02
CA GLN A 45 -5.61 18.84 13.73
C GLN A 45 -4.61 18.77 12.57
N GLN A 46 -3.53 19.55 12.63
CA GLN A 46 -2.48 19.51 11.60
C GLN A 46 -1.81 18.14 11.53
N GLU A 47 -1.48 17.52 12.67
CA GLU A 47 -0.92 16.17 12.70
C GLU A 47 -1.87 15.14 12.09
N ALA A 48 -3.17 15.22 12.39
CA ALA A 48 -4.17 14.33 11.82
C ALA A 48 -4.30 14.50 10.30
N GLU A 49 -4.26 15.73 9.79
CA GLU A 49 -4.28 16.00 8.35
C GLU A 49 -3.01 15.51 7.66
N HIS A 50 -1.84 15.76 8.24
CA HIS A 50 -0.57 15.24 7.73
C HIS A 50 -0.56 13.71 7.70
N ALA A 51 -1.04 13.06 8.76
CA ALA A 51 -1.15 11.61 8.80
C ALA A 51 -2.07 11.06 7.70
N ARG A 52 -3.21 11.73 7.44
CA ARG A 52 -4.13 11.36 6.36
C ARG A 52 -3.47 11.50 4.98
N GLN A 53 -2.78 12.61 4.73
CA GLN A 53 -2.08 12.84 3.46
C GLN A 53 -0.97 11.81 3.22
N ILE A 54 -0.21 11.45 4.27
CA ILE A 54 0.83 10.41 4.16
C ILE A 54 0.20 9.04 3.87
N ALA A 55 -0.90 8.70 4.56
CA ALA A 55 -1.61 7.45 4.32
C ALA A 55 -2.16 7.36 2.89
N GLU A 56 -2.71 8.45 2.38
CA GLU A 56 -3.23 8.52 1.01
C GLU A 56 -2.10 8.40 -0.03
N ARG A 57 -0.99 9.13 0.14
CA ARG A 57 0.18 8.98 -0.73
C ARG A 57 0.73 7.55 -0.73
N ARG A 58 0.80 6.90 0.43
CA ARG A 58 1.21 5.49 0.52
C ARG A 58 0.25 4.57 -0.23
N ARG A 59 -1.07 4.79 -0.12
CA ARG A 59 -2.06 4.01 -0.87
C ARG A 59 -1.87 4.15 -2.38
N LEU A 60 -1.72 5.38 -2.87
CA LEU A 60 -1.48 5.66 -4.28
C LEU A 60 -0.16 5.03 -4.77
N GLN A 61 0.90 5.07 -3.97
CA GLN A 61 2.17 4.43 -4.30
C GLN A 61 2.05 2.90 -4.39
N ILE A 62 1.36 2.28 -3.42
CA ILE A 62 1.13 0.83 -3.43
C ILE A 62 0.30 0.42 -4.64
N GLU A 63 -0.74 1.19 -4.98
CA GLU A 63 -1.58 0.92 -6.14
C GLU A 63 -0.80 1.07 -7.46
N ALA A 64 -0.02 2.14 -7.60
CA ALA A 64 0.85 2.36 -8.75
C ALA A 64 1.88 1.23 -8.90
N GLN A 65 2.48 0.77 -7.80
CA GLN A 65 3.43 -0.34 -7.79
C GLN A 65 2.76 -1.65 -8.20
N LYS A 66 1.57 -1.95 -7.69
CA LYS A 66 0.79 -3.15 -8.09
C LYS A 66 0.46 -3.12 -9.58
N LEU A 67 0.06 -1.97 -10.10
CA LEU A 67 -0.24 -1.82 -11.53
C LEU A 67 1.03 -2.01 -12.39
N ALA A 68 2.15 -1.43 -11.99
CA ALA A 68 3.43 -1.61 -12.68
C ALA A 68 3.87 -3.08 -12.66
N GLN A 69 3.76 -3.76 -11.52
CA GLN A 69 4.09 -5.17 -11.40
C GLN A 69 3.17 -6.05 -12.25
N ALA A 70 1.86 -5.79 -12.27
CA ALA A 70 0.90 -6.51 -13.10
C ALA A 70 1.16 -6.32 -14.60
N ARG A 71 1.64 -5.13 -15.02
CA ARG A 71 2.05 -4.88 -16.41
C ARG A 71 3.32 -5.66 -16.75
N ALA A 72 4.34 -5.60 -15.90
CA ALA A 72 5.58 -6.34 -16.09
C ALA A 72 5.34 -7.86 -16.16
N GLN A 73 4.50 -8.40 -15.27
CA GLN A 73 4.13 -9.82 -15.30
C GLN A 73 3.39 -10.21 -16.58
N ARG A 74 2.43 -9.40 -17.04
CA ARG A 74 1.73 -9.65 -18.31
C ARG A 74 2.67 -9.60 -19.51
N GLN A 75 3.59 -8.65 -19.53
CA GLN A 75 4.59 -8.55 -20.59
C GLN A 75 5.52 -9.77 -20.59
N GLU A 76 5.99 -10.19 -19.43
CA GLU A 76 6.84 -11.39 -19.30
C GLU A 76 6.10 -12.66 -19.71
N GLN A 77 4.83 -12.81 -19.31
CA GLN A 77 3.99 -13.92 -19.77
C GLN A 77 3.80 -13.91 -21.28
N ALA A 78 3.57 -12.74 -21.88
CA ALA A 78 3.44 -12.61 -23.33
C ALA A 78 4.75 -12.98 -24.05
N ARG A 79 5.91 -12.55 -23.51
CA ARG A 79 7.23 -12.91 -24.05
C ARG A 79 7.48 -14.42 -23.97
N LYS A 80 7.19 -15.04 -22.82
CA LYS A 80 7.29 -16.50 -22.65
C LYS A 80 6.35 -17.25 -23.60
N ALA A 81 5.10 -16.80 -23.72
CA ALA A 81 4.14 -17.41 -24.64
C ALA A 81 4.60 -17.32 -26.10
N ALA A 82 5.18 -16.18 -26.50
CA ALA A 82 5.75 -16.00 -27.83
C ALA A 82 7.01 -16.86 -28.07
N ALA A 83 7.90 -16.98 -27.08
CA ALA A 83 9.06 -17.86 -27.17
C ALA A 83 8.64 -19.33 -27.26
N GLU A 84 7.67 -19.76 -26.46
CA GLU A 84 7.14 -21.12 -26.49
C GLU A 84 6.37 -21.43 -27.80
N SER A 85 5.66 -20.45 -28.36
CA SER A 85 5.02 -20.64 -29.67
C SER A 85 6.06 -20.75 -30.79
N ALA A 86 7.11 -19.92 -30.77
CA ALA A 86 8.22 -20.00 -31.71
C ALA A 86 8.97 -21.33 -31.60
N LYS A 87 9.25 -21.79 -30.37
CA LYS A 87 9.88 -23.09 -30.11
C LYS A 87 9.03 -24.25 -30.63
N ARG A 88 7.71 -24.22 -30.40
CA ARG A 88 6.79 -25.23 -30.94
C ARG A 88 6.76 -25.25 -32.47
N ALA A 89 6.76 -24.09 -33.10
CA ALA A 89 6.83 -23.98 -34.56
C ALA A 89 8.17 -24.47 -35.13
N ALA A 90 9.29 -24.22 -34.43
CA ALA A 90 10.58 -24.75 -34.81
C ALA A 90 10.64 -26.27 -34.65
N TRP A 91 10.09 -26.80 -33.55
CA TRP A 91 10.02 -28.24 -33.32
C TRP A 91 9.20 -28.97 -34.40
N SER A 92 8.03 -28.44 -34.78
CA SER A 92 7.20 -29.07 -35.83
C SER A 92 7.86 -29.08 -37.21
N ARG A 93 8.79 -28.15 -37.48
CA ARG A 93 9.63 -28.16 -38.68
C ARG A 93 10.80 -29.14 -38.56
N TYR A 94 11.38 -29.26 -37.37
CA TYR A 94 12.54 -30.13 -37.11
C TYR A 94 12.18 -31.62 -37.08
N TYR A 95 11.05 -31.97 -36.48
CA TYR A 95 10.64 -33.36 -36.30
C TYR A 95 9.22 -33.60 -36.79
N GLN A 96 9.06 -34.56 -37.69
CA GLN A 96 7.78 -35.08 -38.17
C GLN A 96 7.74 -36.58 -37.92
N ASP A 97 6.62 -37.06 -37.41
CA ASP A 97 6.43 -38.49 -37.15
C ASP A 97 6.36 -39.25 -38.49
N SER A 98 7.11 -40.35 -38.60
CA SER A 98 7.03 -41.22 -39.79
C SER A 98 5.65 -41.90 -39.87
N PRO A 99 5.13 -42.22 -41.07
CA PRO A 99 3.82 -42.86 -41.22
C PRO A 99 3.67 -44.14 -40.39
N GLU A 100 4.74 -44.93 -40.26
CA GLU A 100 4.76 -46.16 -39.47
C GLU A 100 4.62 -45.95 -37.96
N CYS A 101 4.95 -44.75 -37.46
CA CYS A 101 4.78 -44.38 -36.06
C CYS A 101 3.40 -43.78 -35.76
N LEU A 102 2.61 -43.44 -36.79
CA LEU A 102 1.21 -43.04 -36.63
C LEU A 102 0.31 -44.25 -36.42
N ASN A 103 0.68 -45.42 -36.97
CA ASN A 103 -0.01 -46.68 -36.75
C ASN A 103 1.02 -47.80 -36.44
N PRO A 104 1.51 -47.86 -35.20
CA PRO A 104 2.53 -48.81 -34.81
C PRO A 104 2.01 -50.25 -34.90
N ARG A 105 2.78 -51.10 -35.58
CA ARG A 105 2.40 -52.51 -35.83
C ARG A 105 2.42 -53.40 -34.58
N SER A 106 3.01 -52.93 -33.49
CA SER A 106 3.08 -53.62 -32.20
C SER A 106 3.40 -52.63 -31.07
N GLU A 107 3.16 -53.03 -29.82
CA GLU A 107 3.52 -52.22 -28.64
C GLU A 107 5.02 -51.91 -28.60
N ARG A 108 5.87 -52.87 -28.97
CA ARG A 108 7.32 -52.67 -29.07
C ARG A 108 7.66 -51.57 -30.08
N HIS A 109 7.03 -51.58 -31.24
CA HIS A 109 7.21 -50.54 -32.25
C HIS A 109 6.72 -49.17 -31.75
N ALA A 110 5.61 -49.11 -31.00
CA ALA A 110 5.13 -47.87 -30.40
C ALA A 110 6.16 -47.28 -29.42
N VAL A 111 6.77 -48.11 -28.57
CA VAL A 111 7.82 -47.67 -27.63
C VAL A 111 9.06 -47.16 -28.39
N GLU A 112 9.47 -47.83 -29.46
CA GLU A 112 10.59 -47.40 -30.30
C GLU A 112 10.34 -46.03 -30.96
N CYS A 113 9.12 -45.77 -31.44
CA CYS A 113 8.69 -44.48 -31.97
C CYS A 113 8.75 -43.37 -30.91
N VAL A 114 8.25 -43.63 -29.69
CA VAL A 114 8.33 -42.68 -28.56
C VAL A 114 9.78 -42.39 -28.19
N ASN A 115 10.62 -43.41 -28.11
CA ASN A 115 12.04 -43.25 -27.81
C ASN A 115 12.78 -42.44 -28.88
N ARG A 116 12.44 -42.64 -30.17
CA ARG A 116 12.97 -41.83 -31.26
C ARG A 116 12.56 -40.37 -31.13
N LYS A 117 11.29 -40.10 -30.84
CA LYS A 117 10.77 -38.75 -30.61
C LYS A 117 11.43 -38.06 -29.41
N MET A 118 11.66 -38.80 -28.32
CA MET A 118 12.39 -38.31 -27.15
C MET A 118 13.82 -37.90 -27.50
N ARG A 119 14.57 -38.77 -28.17
CA ARG A 119 15.94 -38.46 -28.61
C ARG A 119 16.00 -37.24 -29.52
N ALA A 120 15.09 -37.13 -30.49
CA ALA A 120 15.00 -35.98 -31.36
C ALA A 120 14.69 -34.70 -30.57
N ARG A 121 13.82 -34.79 -29.54
CA ARG A 121 13.49 -33.66 -28.68
C ARG A 121 14.67 -33.20 -27.83
N ASP A 122 15.47 -34.13 -27.32
CA ASP A 122 16.67 -33.80 -26.56
C ASP A 122 17.73 -33.13 -27.44
N GLN A 123 17.94 -33.65 -28.65
CA GLN A 123 18.83 -33.04 -29.64
C GLN A 123 18.36 -31.64 -30.05
N PHE A 124 17.06 -31.47 -30.30
CA PHE A 124 16.47 -30.17 -30.60
C PHE A 124 16.69 -29.20 -29.44
N ASN A 125 16.44 -29.59 -28.19
CA ASN A 125 16.64 -28.72 -27.03
C ASN A 125 18.11 -28.34 -26.82
N GLN A 126 19.07 -29.20 -27.16
CA GLN A 126 20.50 -28.89 -27.06
C GLN A 126 20.94 -27.89 -28.14
N GLN A 127 20.35 -27.94 -29.33
CA GLN A 127 20.71 -27.10 -30.47
C GLN A 127 19.90 -25.79 -30.52
N TYR A 128 18.66 -25.81 -30.04
CA TYR A 128 17.75 -24.68 -30.05
C TYR A 128 18.13 -23.67 -28.97
N ARG A 129 18.77 -22.59 -29.39
CA ARG A 129 18.93 -21.38 -28.57
C ARG A 129 17.79 -20.40 -28.88
N PRO A 130 17.06 -19.91 -27.86
CA PRO A 130 16.01 -18.91 -28.05
C PRO A 130 16.57 -17.55 -28.49
#